data_AF-A0A956FY75-F1
#
_entry.id   AF-A0A956FY75-F1
#
_cell.length_a   1.000
_cell.length_b   1.000
_cell.length_c   1.000
_cell.angle_alpha   90.00
_cell.angle_beta   90.00
_cell.angle_gamma   90.00
#
_symmetry.space_group_name_H-M   'P 1'
#
loop_
_entity.id
_entity.type
_entity.pdbx_description
1 polymer ?
#
loop_
_entity_poly.entity_id
_entity_poly.type
_entity_poly.pdbx_seq_one_letter_code
_entity_poly.pdbx_strand_id
1 'polypeptide(L)'
;MFRRIHCGLLAVVVVAALSVAACSRGAREKVRGATYAPEFRYLERQQIRTAMGRIAREVLEVESLMRAAAAPPTSMPLGVLKGGTLGREHLQKRIAASLERLQKAVESIDPSHLASNHPWMARGLKDLRRTANAAAEAARASPPSYFLAGTLVGRCRHCH
;
A
#
# COMPACT_ATOMS: atom_id res chain seq x y z
N MET A 1 -59.87 -8.55 34.31
CA MET A 1 -59.34 -7.36 33.62
C MET A 1 -57.96 -6.92 34.12
N PHE A 2 -57.65 -7.01 35.43
CA PHE A 2 -56.36 -6.63 36.03
C PHE A 2 -55.09 -7.33 35.47
N ARG A 3 -55.20 -8.61 35.08
CA ARG A 3 -54.05 -9.42 34.63
C ARG A 3 -53.46 -8.97 33.28
N ARG A 4 -54.24 -8.32 32.40
CA ARG A 4 -53.76 -7.75 31.12
C ARG A 4 -53.00 -6.43 31.31
N ILE A 5 -53.38 -5.64 32.31
CA ILE A 5 -52.76 -4.33 32.61
C ILE A 5 -51.35 -4.55 33.18
N HIS A 6 -51.15 -5.59 33.99
CA HIS A 6 -49.85 -5.91 34.56
C HIS A 6 -48.86 -6.47 33.52
N CYS A 7 -49.30 -7.28 32.54
CA CYS A 7 -48.42 -7.69 31.44
C CYS A 7 -48.00 -6.52 30.54
N GLY A 8 -48.91 -5.58 30.25
CA GLY A 8 -48.60 -4.40 29.43
C GLY A 8 -47.60 -3.46 30.11
N LEU A 9 -47.80 -3.19 31.41
CA LEU A 9 -46.90 -2.35 32.19
C LEU A 9 -45.49 -2.97 32.30
N LEU A 10 -45.41 -4.28 32.51
CA LEU A 10 -44.14 -4.99 32.64
C LEU A 10 -43.36 -5.02 31.31
N ALA A 11 -44.06 -5.16 30.19
CA ALA A 11 -43.44 -5.04 28.86
C ALA A 11 -42.86 -3.64 28.60
N VAL A 12 -43.59 -2.58 28.97
CA VAL A 12 -43.13 -1.19 28.82
C VAL A 12 -41.90 -0.91 29.68
N VAL A 13 -41.88 -1.40 30.92
CA VAL A 13 -40.73 -1.25 31.84
C VAL A 13 -39.49 -1.97 31.29
N VAL A 14 -39.64 -3.17 30.76
CA VAL A 14 -38.53 -3.94 30.17
C VAL A 14 -37.96 -3.24 28.93
N VAL A 15 -38.82 -2.75 28.03
CA VAL A 15 -38.37 -2.02 26.83
C VAL A 15 -37.67 -0.71 27.20
N ALA A 16 -38.18 0.02 28.19
CA ALA A 16 -37.54 1.24 28.68
C ALA A 16 -36.17 0.95 29.31
N ALA A 17 -36.05 -0.10 30.13
CA ALA A 17 -34.78 -0.51 30.73
C ALA A 17 -33.74 -0.93 29.68
N LEU A 18 -34.15 -1.68 28.65
CA LEU A 18 -33.29 -2.07 27.53
C LEU A 18 -32.82 -0.86 26.71
N SER A 19 -33.68 0.14 26.52
CA SER A 19 -33.34 1.36 25.80
C SER A 19 -32.29 2.20 26.55
N VAL A 20 -32.41 2.31 27.87
CA VAL A 20 -31.42 2.99 28.71
C VAL A 20 -30.09 2.22 28.74
N ALA A 21 -30.14 0.88 28.79
CA ALA A 21 -28.94 0.05 28.73
C ALA A 21 -28.23 0.15 27.36
N ALA A 22 -28.99 0.21 26.25
CA ALA A 22 -28.45 0.37 24.90
C ALA A 22 -27.82 1.75 24.66
N CYS A 23 -28.35 2.80 25.31
CA CYS A 23 -27.79 4.16 25.25
C CYS A 23 -26.64 4.39 26.24
N SER A 24 -26.33 3.42 27.12
CA SER A 24 -25.22 3.54 28.06
C SER A 24 -23.88 3.53 27.33
N ARG A 25 -22.96 4.39 27.79
CA ARG A 25 -21.63 4.57 27.17
C ARG A 25 -20.87 3.23 27.06
N GLY A 26 -20.97 2.38 28.08
CA GLY A 26 -20.28 1.08 28.14
C GLY A 26 -20.82 0.00 27.19
N ALA A 27 -22.13 -0.03 26.90
CA ALA A 27 -22.68 -0.97 25.92
C ALA A 27 -22.24 -0.62 24.49
N ARG A 28 -22.24 0.68 24.17
CA ARG A 28 -21.75 1.20 22.89
C ARG A 28 -20.26 0.92 22.69
N GLU A 29 -19.46 1.04 23.75
CA GLU A 29 -18.02 0.81 23.72
C GLU A 29 -17.67 -0.69 23.53
N LYS A 30 -18.42 -1.60 24.16
CA LYS A 30 -18.31 -3.06 23.94
C LYS A 30 -18.69 -3.47 22.52
N VAL A 31 -19.80 -2.97 21.98
CA VAL A 31 -20.21 -3.25 20.59
C VAL A 31 -19.17 -2.69 19.62
N ARG A 32 -18.64 -1.49 19.90
CA ARG A 32 -17.57 -0.92 19.09
C ARG A 32 -16.29 -1.75 19.18
N GLY A 33 -15.84 -2.19 20.35
CA GLY A 33 -14.66 -3.06 20.47
C GLY A 33 -14.79 -4.41 19.75
N ALA A 34 -16.02 -4.91 19.56
CA ALA A 34 -16.29 -6.16 18.83
C ALA A 34 -16.42 -5.97 17.31
N THR A 35 -16.82 -4.78 16.83
CA THR A 35 -17.09 -4.50 15.41
C THR A 35 -16.05 -3.57 14.75
N TYR A 36 -15.31 -2.83 15.55
CA TYR A 36 -14.26 -1.90 15.17
C TYR A 36 -12.96 -2.34 15.83
N ALA A 37 -11.89 -2.47 15.06
CA ALA A 37 -10.56 -2.66 15.63
C ALA A 37 -10.30 -1.53 16.64
N PRO A 38 -9.76 -1.84 17.84
CA PRO A 38 -9.80 -0.93 18.99
C PRO A 38 -9.11 0.42 18.76
N GLU A 39 -8.26 0.56 17.73
CA GLU A 39 -7.62 1.83 17.37
C GLU A 39 -7.56 1.97 15.84
N PHE A 40 -8.59 2.55 15.21
CA PHE A 40 -8.49 2.92 13.79
C PHE A 40 -7.43 3.99 13.61
N ARG A 41 -6.30 3.60 13.06
CA ARG A 41 -5.23 4.50 12.64
C ARG A 41 -5.34 4.62 11.12
N TYR A 42 -5.56 5.83 10.64
CA TYR A 42 -5.52 6.13 9.22
C TYR A 42 -4.32 7.02 8.96
N LEU A 43 -3.67 6.79 7.83
CA LEU A 43 -2.66 7.71 7.33
C LEU A 43 -3.30 9.05 7.03
N GLU A 44 -2.64 10.13 7.44
CA GLU A 44 -3.07 11.46 7.05
C GLU A 44 -2.94 11.62 5.53
N ARG A 45 -3.87 12.38 4.93
CA ARG A 45 -3.88 12.63 3.48
C ARG A 45 -2.53 13.16 2.97
N GLN A 46 -1.86 14.01 3.75
CA GLN A 46 -0.56 14.57 3.38
C GLN A 46 0.53 13.48 3.35
N GLN A 47 0.55 12.59 4.34
CA GLN A 47 1.50 11.47 4.39
C GLN A 47 1.35 10.56 3.16
N ILE A 48 0.11 10.23 2.80
CA ILE A 48 -0.19 9.44 1.59
C ILE A 48 0.29 10.19 0.34
N ARG A 49 -0.04 11.48 0.19
CA ARG A 49 0.35 12.27 -1.01
C ARG A 49 1.86 12.37 -1.17
N THR A 50 2.58 12.64 -0.10
CA THR A 50 4.05 12.76 -0.15
C THR A 50 4.70 11.42 -0.51
N ALA A 51 4.25 10.33 0.11
CA ALA A 51 4.83 9.03 -0.16
C ALA A 51 4.46 8.49 -1.55
N MET A 52 3.21 8.66 -1.99
CA MET A 52 2.80 8.33 -3.36
C MET A 52 3.54 9.19 -4.40
N GLY A 53 3.83 10.45 -4.09
CA GLY A 53 4.69 11.28 -4.94
C GLY A 53 6.12 10.73 -5.08
N ARG A 54 6.71 10.18 -4.01
CA ARG A 54 8.01 9.51 -4.06
C ARG A 54 7.94 8.22 -4.88
N ILE A 55 6.94 7.39 -4.64
CA ILE A 55 6.67 6.15 -5.38
C ILE A 55 6.53 6.43 -6.87
N ALA A 56 5.71 7.41 -7.26
CA ALA A 56 5.48 7.77 -8.64
C ALA A 56 6.78 8.18 -9.36
N ARG A 57 7.64 8.97 -8.69
CA ARG A 57 8.94 9.34 -9.26
C ARG A 57 9.83 8.13 -9.54
N GLU A 58 9.94 7.20 -8.59
CA GLU A 58 10.79 6.01 -8.78
C GLU A 58 10.22 5.07 -9.85
N VAL A 59 8.89 4.93 -9.95
CA VAL A 59 8.24 4.14 -11.02
C VAL A 59 8.53 4.74 -12.40
N LEU A 60 8.44 6.06 -12.55
CA LEU A 60 8.76 6.74 -13.81
C LEU A 60 10.24 6.59 -14.19
N GLU A 61 11.14 6.65 -13.21
CA GLU A 61 12.57 6.40 -13.42
C GLU A 61 12.82 4.95 -13.89
N VAL A 62 12.21 3.95 -13.23
CA VAL A 62 12.31 2.53 -13.65
C VAL A 62 11.81 2.36 -15.07
N GLU A 63 10.66 2.95 -15.42
CA GLU A 63 10.11 2.88 -16.76
C GLU A 63 11.06 3.48 -17.80
N SER A 64 11.60 4.67 -17.53
CA SER A 64 12.56 5.34 -18.41
C SER A 64 13.81 4.50 -18.65
N LEU A 65 14.38 3.95 -17.57
CA LEU A 65 15.56 3.09 -17.62
C LEU A 65 15.32 1.79 -18.39
N MET A 66 14.15 1.17 -18.19
CA MET A 66 13.78 -0.04 -18.92
C MET A 66 13.61 0.22 -20.42
N ARG A 67 13.02 1.36 -20.80
CA ARG A 67 12.94 1.77 -22.20
C ARG A 67 14.33 1.99 -22.80
N ALA A 68 15.24 2.63 -22.07
CA ALA A 68 16.63 2.79 -22.50
C ALA A 68 17.34 1.43 -22.65
N ALA A 69 17.12 0.48 -21.74
CA ALA A 69 17.72 -0.85 -21.81
C ALA A 69 17.17 -1.70 -22.98
N ALA A 70 15.94 -1.43 -23.42
CA ALA A 70 15.31 -2.06 -24.59
C ALA A 70 15.65 -1.35 -25.92
N ALA A 71 16.13 -0.11 -25.87
CA ALA A 71 16.43 0.68 -27.06
C ALA A 71 17.67 0.13 -27.80
N PRO A 72 17.70 0.21 -29.14
CA PRO A 72 18.89 -0.15 -29.90
C PRO A 72 20.06 0.78 -29.53
N PRO A 73 21.32 0.28 -29.58
CA PRO A 73 22.51 1.05 -29.16
C PRO A 73 22.65 2.42 -29.85
N THR A 74 22.11 2.55 -31.06
CA THR A 74 22.13 3.77 -31.88
C THR A 74 21.19 4.88 -31.41
N SER A 75 20.28 4.60 -30.47
CA SER A 75 19.23 5.51 -30.01
C SER A 75 19.37 5.96 -28.56
N MET A 76 20.44 5.55 -27.87
CA MET A 76 20.68 5.96 -26.50
C MET A 76 21.31 7.36 -26.43
N PRO A 77 20.94 8.20 -25.43
CA PRO A 77 21.56 9.50 -25.24
C PRO A 77 23.08 9.40 -25.02
N LEU A 78 23.84 10.38 -25.53
CA LEU A 78 25.31 10.43 -25.54
C LEU A 78 25.98 10.16 -24.16
N GLY A 79 25.28 10.41 -23.05
CA GLY A 79 25.75 10.17 -21.67
C GLY A 79 25.67 8.71 -21.18
N VAL A 80 25.00 7.80 -21.90
CA VAL A 80 24.82 6.38 -21.52
C VAL A 80 25.75 5.46 -22.34
N LEU A 81 26.39 5.98 -23.38
CA LEU A 81 27.02 5.21 -24.46
C LEU A 81 28.55 5.12 -24.45
N LYS A 82 29.24 5.36 -23.33
CA LYS A 82 30.66 4.95 -23.26
C LYS A 82 30.78 3.45 -22.99
N GLY A 83 30.60 2.65 -24.04
CA GLY A 83 30.93 1.21 -24.08
C GLY A 83 29.70 0.30 -24.02
N GLY A 84 29.40 -0.41 -25.11
CA GLY A 84 28.17 -1.20 -25.30
C GLY A 84 27.84 -2.24 -24.20
N THR A 85 28.83 -2.73 -23.44
CA THR A 85 28.64 -3.60 -22.26
C THR A 85 28.59 -2.82 -20.95
N LEU A 86 29.50 -1.85 -20.76
CA LEU A 86 29.55 -0.96 -19.60
C LEU A 86 28.26 -0.14 -19.44
N GLY A 87 27.64 0.28 -20.54
CA GLY A 87 26.36 0.99 -20.55
C GLY A 87 25.18 0.10 -20.12
N ARG A 88 25.16 -1.17 -20.52
CA ARG A 88 24.09 -2.11 -20.13
C ARG A 88 24.19 -2.51 -18.66
N GLU A 89 25.40 -2.77 -18.17
CA GLU A 89 25.64 -3.05 -16.75
C GLU A 89 25.29 -1.82 -15.89
N HIS A 90 25.63 -0.62 -16.36
CA HIS A 90 25.26 0.62 -15.68
C HIS A 90 23.74 0.82 -15.62
N LEU A 91 23.01 0.57 -16.72
CA LEU A 91 21.55 0.60 -16.74
C LEU A 91 20.95 -0.44 -15.79
N GLN A 92 21.47 -1.66 -15.79
CA GLN A 92 21.04 -2.72 -14.88
C GLN A 92 21.18 -2.29 -13.40
N LYS A 93 22.35 -1.74 -13.03
CA LYS A 93 22.59 -1.21 -11.67
C LYS A 93 21.64 -0.07 -11.32
N ARG A 94 21.37 0.84 -12.26
CA ARG A 94 20.40 1.93 -12.06
C ARG A 94 18.98 1.43 -11.87
N ILE A 95 18.54 0.46 -12.67
CA ILE A 95 17.20 -0.15 -12.54
C ILE A 95 17.05 -0.79 -11.16
N ALA A 96 18.00 -1.62 -10.75
CA ALA A 96 17.99 -2.26 -9.43
C ALA A 96 17.98 -1.22 -8.31
N ALA A 97 18.81 -0.17 -8.39
CA ALA A 97 18.86 0.89 -7.40
C ALA A 97 17.53 1.69 -7.31
N SER A 98 16.87 1.95 -8.45
CA SER A 98 15.55 2.60 -8.46
C SER A 98 14.46 1.73 -7.83
N LEU A 99 14.49 0.41 -8.07
CA LEU A 99 13.56 -0.54 -7.43
C LEU A 99 13.77 -0.62 -5.91
N GLU A 100 15.00 -0.52 -5.42
CA GLU A 100 15.28 -0.43 -3.98
C GLU A 100 14.81 0.89 -3.36
N ARG A 101 14.98 2.02 -4.06
CA ARG A 101 14.44 3.31 -3.58
C ARG A 101 12.92 3.31 -3.56
N LEU A 102 12.28 2.67 -4.54
CA LEU A 102 10.85 2.43 -4.54
C LEU A 102 10.43 1.61 -3.31
N GLN A 103 11.13 0.50 -3.02
CA GLN A 103 10.87 -0.30 -1.82
C GLN A 103 10.93 0.57 -0.54
N LYS A 104 11.99 1.35 -0.38
CA LYS A 104 12.15 2.27 0.77
C LYS A 104 11.05 3.33 0.83
N ALA A 105 10.60 3.83 -0.31
CA ALA A 105 9.48 4.77 -0.37
C ALA A 105 8.17 4.12 0.11
N VAL A 106 7.93 2.87 -0.25
CA VAL A 106 6.78 2.08 0.23
C VAL A 106 6.88 1.82 1.73
N GLU A 107 8.06 1.47 2.24
CA GLU A 107 8.30 1.30 3.68
C GLU A 107 8.09 2.59 4.47
N SER A 108 8.39 3.75 3.88
CA SER A 108 8.17 5.04 4.53
C SER A 108 6.69 5.40 4.73
N ILE A 109 5.77 4.71 4.06
CA ILE A 109 4.32 4.84 4.29
C ILE A 109 3.93 4.23 5.63
N ASP A 110 4.65 3.19 6.08
CA ASP A 110 4.33 2.46 7.30
C ASP A 110 5.59 1.93 7.99
N PRO A 111 6.40 2.83 8.60
CA PRO A 111 7.71 2.48 9.17
C PRO A 111 7.62 1.56 10.41
N SER A 112 6.43 1.24 10.91
CA SER A 112 6.23 0.47 12.15
C SER A 112 5.07 -0.53 12.12
N HIS A 113 4.42 -0.77 10.97
CA HIS A 113 3.17 -1.54 10.89
C HIS A 113 2.00 -0.93 11.69
N LEU A 114 2.12 0.33 12.12
CA LEU A 114 1.21 1.00 13.06
C LEU A 114 0.44 2.17 12.42
N ALA A 115 0.73 2.54 11.17
CA ALA A 115 0.22 3.80 10.60
C ALA A 115 -1.16 3.66 9.94
N SER A 116 -1.48 2.50 9.37
CA SER A 116 -2.86 2.17 9.04
C SER A 116 -3.23 0.71 9.22
N ASN A 117 -4.28 0.47 10.01
CA ASN A 117 -4.88 -0.86 10.13
C ASN A 117 -5.93 -1.13 9.05
N HIS A 118 -5.99 -0.31 7.99
CA HIS A 118 -6.91 -0.52 6.87
C HIS A 118 -6.50 -1.77 6.05
N PRO A 119 -7.30 -2.85 6.02
CA PRO A 119 -6.88 -4.15 5.48
C PRO A 119 -6.45 -4.10 4.01
N TRP A 120 -7.08 -3.24 3.21
CA TRP A 120 -6.75 -3.08 1.80
C TRP A 120 -5.39 -2.37 1.61
N MET A 121 -5.11 -1.35 2.42
CA MET A 121 -3.85 -0.60 2.32
C MET A 121 -2.68 -1.46 2.79
N ALA A 122 -2.84 -2.14 3.93
CA ALA A 122 -1.82 -3.04 4.47
C ALA A 122 -1.45 -4.16 3.49
N ARG A 123 -2.45 -4.78 2.83
CA ARG A 123 -2.20 -5.80 1.80
C ARG A 123 -1.51 -5.20 0.57
N GLY A 124 -2.02 -4.08 0.04
CA GLY A 124 -1.47 -3.43 -1.14
C GLY A 124 0.00 -3.00 -0.97
N LEU A 125 0.33 -2.36 0.16
CA LEU A 125 1.70 -1.95 0.47
C LEU A 125 2.64 -3.15 0.65
N LYS A 126 2.18 -4.20 1.33
CA LYS A 126 2.95 -5.44 1.49
C LYS A 126 3.25 -6.10 0.14
N ASP A 127 2.27 -6.15 -0.75
CA ASP A 127 2.41 -6.74 -2.09
C ASP A 127 3.33 -5.90 -2.98
N LEU A 128 3.18 -4.57 -2.93
CA LEU A 128 4.04 -3.66 -3.67
C LEU A 128 5.50 -3.77 -3.19
N ARG A 129 5.74 -3.80 -1.88
CA ARG A 129 7.08 -4.00 -1.30
C ARG A 129 7.71 -5.32 -1.76
N ARG A 130 6.96 -6.41 -1.67
CA ARG A 130 7.43 -7.74 -2.11
C ARG A 130 7.77 -7.76 -3.60
N THR A 131 6.90 -7.16 -4.43
CA THR A 131 7.12 -7.10 -5.88
C THR A 131 8.34 -6.24 -6.22
N ALA A 132 8.52 -5.10 -5.55
CA ALA A 132 9.67 -4.22 -5.76
C ALA A 132 10.99 -4.92 -5.38
N ASN A 133 11.03 -5.62 -4.24
CA ASN A 133 12.23 -6.37 -3.84
C ASN A 133 12.54 -7.51 -4.83
N ALA A 134 11.55 -8.33 -5.18
CA ALA A 134 11.74 -9.41 -6.14
C ALA A 134 12.18 -8.89 -7.53
N ALA A 135 11.65 -7.74 -7.95
CA ALA A 135 12.09 -7.08 -9.18
C ALA A 135 13.54 -6.59 -9.10
N ALA A 136 13.98 -6.05 -7.96
CA ALA A 136 15.36 -5.61 -7.76
C ALA A 136 16.34 -6.80 -7.79
N GLU A 137 15.99 -7.91 -7.14
CA GLU A 137 16.74 -9.17 -7.17
C GLU A 137 16.82 -9.72 -8.61
N ALA A 138 15.70 -9.79 -9.32
CA ALA A 138 15.65 -10.24 -10.71
C ALA A 138 16.46 -9.33 -11.65
N ALA A 139 16.46 -8.02 -11.43
CA ALA A 139 17.26 -7.07 -12.18
C ALA A 139 18.77 -7.25 -11.92
N ARG A 140 19.17 -7.77 -10.75
CA ARG A 140 20.58 -8.05 -10.41
C ARG A 140 21.09 -9.40 -10.92
N ALA A 141 20.19 -10.29 -11.29
CA ALA A 141 20.56 -11.61 -11.80
C ALA A 141 21.42 -11.52 -13.06
N SER A 142 22.11 -12.63 -13.37
CA SER A 142 22.86 -12.82 -14.61
C SER A 142 22.34 -14.09 -15.30
N PRO A 143 21.52 -13.99 -16.37
CA PRO A 143 21.09 -12.76 -17.05
C PRO A 143 20.03 -11.97 -16.25
N PRO A 144 19.96 -10.63 -16.40
CA PRO A 144 18.95 -9.83 -15.72
C PRO A 144 17.56 -10.06 -16.29
N SER A 145 16.54 -10.07 -15.42
CA SER A 145 15.14 -10.12 -15.81
C SER A 145 14.40 -8.86 -15.36
N TYR A 146 13.76 -8.18 -16.31
CA TYR A 146 12.98 -6.97 -16.07
C TYR A 146 11.46 -7.20 -16.11
N PHE A 147 11.02 -8.46 -16.21
CA PHE A 147 9.59 -8.80 -16.28
C PHE A 147 8.81 -8.25 -15.08
N LEU A 148 9.29 -8.52 -13.86
CA LEU A 148 8.65 -8.06 -12.62
C LEU A 148 8.66 -6.53 -12.49
N ALA A 149 9.74 -5.88 -12.95
CA ALA A 149 9.81 -4.42 -12.99
C ALA A 149 8.75 -3.83 -13.94
N GLY A 150 8.56 -4.44 -15.13
CA GLY A 150 7.51 -4.07 -16.07
C GLY A 150 6.10 -4.32 -15.52
N THR A 151 5.87 -5.46 -14.86
CA THR A 151 4.60 -5.74 -14.17
C THR A 151 4.31 -4.71 -13.10
N LEU A 152 5.31 -4.31 -12.31
CA LEU A 152 5.17 -3.30 -11.28
C LEU A 152 4.75 -1.95 -11.87
N VAL A 153 5.45 -1.48 -12.91
CA VAL A 153 5.13 -0.23 -13.63
C VAL A 153 3.70 -0.28 -14.16
N GLY A 154 3.30 -1.39 -14.79
CA GLY A 154 1.95 -1.59 -15.31
C GLY A 154 0.87 -1.54 -14.22
N ARG A 155 1.12 -2.18 -13.06
CA ARG A 155 0.20 -2.12 -11.91
C ARG A 155 0.05 -0.71 -11.36
N CYS A 156 1.14 0.05 -11.26
CA CYS A 156 1.08 1.45 -10.82
C CYS A 156 0.24 2.34 -11.75
N ARG A 157 0.28 2.07 -13.06
CA ARG A 157 -0.58 2.75 -14.05
C ARG A 157 -2.03 2.30 -14.04
N HIS A 158 -2.34 1.12 -13.52
CA HIS A 158 -3.71 0.62 -13.46
C HIS A 158 -4.43 1.07 -12.18
N CYS A 159 -3.69 1.29 -11.09
CA CYS A 159 -4.23 1.84 -9.85
C CYS A 159 -4.52 3.35 -9.91
N HIS A 160 -4.09 4.05 -10.95
CA HIS A 160 -4.25 5.50 -11.17
C HIS A 160 -4.84 5.77 -12.54
#